data_AF-A0A5B1CSD0-F1
#
_entry.id   AF-A0A5B1CSD0-F1
#
_cell.length_a   1.000
_cell.length_b   1.000
_cell.length_c   1.000
_cell.angle_alpha   90.00
_cell.angle_beta   90.00
_cell.angle_gamma   90.00
#
_symmetry.space_group_name_H-M   'P 1'
#
loop_
_entity.id
_entity.type
_entity.pdbx_description
1 polymer ?
#
loop_
_entity_poly.entity_id
_entity_poly.type
_entity_poly.pdbx_seq_one_letter_code
_entity_poly.pdbx_strand_id
1 'polypeptide(L)'
;MEPALLRMSDVPDVVEELTGERPHLGTVHKWRKRGIAGVRLDCSFAMGCYRTSRAALVAFFDRIAVAKAGGDPDTKAGPVTLARLDRDRELSRVEDELFSLGC
;
A
#
# COMPACT_ATOMS: atom_id res chain seq x y z
N MET A 1 12.41 18.93 -2.01
CA MET A 1 12.46 18.21 -0.72
C MET A 1 12.05 16.79 -1.03
N GLU A 2 12.97 15.83 -0.95
CA GLU A 2 12.67 14.43 -1.30
C GLU A 2 11.58 13.87 -0.36
N PRO A 3 10.62 13.09 -0.87
CA PRO A 3 9.58 12.53 -0.02
C PRO A 3 10.22 11.52 0.95
N ALA A 4 10.18 11.82 2.25
CA ALA A 4 10.63 10.90 3.27
C ALA A 4 9.85 9.58 3.16
N LEU A 5 10.57 8.49 2.84
CA LEU A 5 10.00 7.15 2.70
C LEU A 5 9.83 6.51 4.08
N LEU A 6 8.59 6.24 4.44
CA LEU A 6 8.13 5.64 5.69
C LEU A 6 8.11 4.11 5.57
N ARG A 7 8.53 3.40 6.62
CA ARG A 7 8.32 1.94 6.69
C ARG A 7 6.85 1.66 6.96
N MET A 8 6.37 0.48 6.54
CA MET A 8 4.99 0.06 6.82
C MET A 8 4.66 0.03 8.32
N SER A 9 5.65 -0.23 9.18
CA SER A 9 5.51 -0.22 10.65
C SER A 9 5.14 1.15 11.20
N ASP A 10 5.56 2.22 10.52
CA ASP A 10 5.43 3.60 10.99
C ASP A 10 4.16 4.26 10.44
N VAL A 11 3.51 3.62 9.46
CA VAL A 11 2.27 4.11 8.84
C VAL A 11 1.13 4.29 9.85
N PRO A 12 0.85 3.37 10.79
CA PRO A 12 -0.19 3.56 11.79
C PRO A 12 -0.08 4.88 12.55
N ASP A 13 1.12 5.26 12.95
CA ASP A 13 1.38 6.47 13.74
C ASP A 13 1.16 7.72 12.88
N VAL A 14 1.65 7.71 11.63
CA VAL A 14 1.41 8.80 10.68
C VAL A 14 -0.06 8.93 10.31
N VAL A 15 -0.81 7.82 10.27
CA VAL A 15 -2.26 7.88 10.04
C VAL A 15 -2.99 8.44 11.27
N GLU A 16 -2.59 8.05 12.47
CA GLU A 16 -3.13 8.63 13.71
C GLU A 16 -2.94 10.15 13.76
N GLU A 17 -1.77 10.66 13.37
CA GLU A 17 -1.51 12.09 13.25
C GLU A 17 -2.40 12.79 12.20
N LEU A 18 -2.75 12.10 11.12
CA LEU A 18 -3.54 12.65 10.01
C LEU A 18 -5.04 12.61 10.26
N THR A 19 -5.55 11.53 10.85
CA THR A 19 -6.99 11.26 10.96
C THR A 19 -7.50 11.22 12.40
N GLY A 20 -6.61 11.22 13.39
CA GLY A 20 -6.96 11.01 14.81
C GLY A 20 -7.28 9.56 15.17
N GLU A 21 -7.21 8.64 14.21
CA GLU A 21 -7.50 7.22 14.41
C GLU A 21 -6.30 6.37 14.01
N ARG A 22 -5.83 5.51 14.92
CA ARG A 22 -4.70 4.62 14.65
C ARG A 22 -5.17 3.29 14.03
N PRO A 23 -4.91 3.03 12.74
CA PRO A 23 -5.25 1.74 12.15
C PRO A 23 -4.32 0.64 12.65
N HIS A 24 -4.82 -0.59 12.75
CA HIS A 24 -3.96 -1.74 13.02
C HIS A 24 -2.98 -1.98 11.85
N LEU A 25 -1.75 -2.43 12.14
CA LEU A 25 -0.73 -2.70 11.12
C LEU A 25 -1.22 -3.69 10.04
N GLY A 26 -2.00 -4.71 10.44
CA GLY A 26 -2.63 -5.64 9.49
C GLY A 26 -3.61 -4.97 8.51
N THR A 27 -4.25 -3.86 8.91
CA THR A 27 -5.09 -3.04 8.03
C THR A 27 -4.24 -2.31 7.00
N VAL A 28 -3.09 -1.76 7.40
CA VAL A 28 -2.13 -1.15 6.46
C VAL A 28 -1.65 -2.17 5.43
N HIS A 29 -1.30 -3.39 5.86
CA HIS A 29 -0.94 -4.46 4.93
C HIS A 29 -2.09 -4.83 3.98
N LYS A 30 -3.35 -4.80 4.46
CA LYS A 30 -4.53 -5.00 3.62
C LYS A 30 -4.69 -3.88 2.59
N TRP A 31 -4.48 -2.61 2.97
CA TRP A 31 -4.52 -1.48 2.03
C TRP A 31 -3.50 -1.60 0.90
N ARG A 32 -2.29 -2.09 1.20
CA ARG A 32 -1.28 -2.39 0.18
C ARG A 32 -1.69 -3.57 -0.72
N LYS A 33 -2.08 -4.70 -0.11
CA LYS A 33 -2.31 -5.98 -0.83
C LYS A 33 -3.63 -6.00 -1.61
N ARG A 34 -4.71 -5.53 -1.00
CA ARG A 34 -6.08 -5.61 -1.55
C ARG A 34 -6.70 -4.25 -1.80
N GLY A 35 -6.26 -3.23 -1.07
CA GLY A 35 -6.91 -1.93 -1.08
C GLY A 35 -8.21 -1.91 -0.28
N ILE A 36 -8.92 -0.79 -0.39
CA ILE A 36 -10.23 -0.54 0.22
C ILE A 36 -11.03 0.35 -0.74
N ALA A 37 -12.32 0.03 -0.93
CA ALA A 37 -13.18 0.75 -1.89
C ALA A 37 -12.58 0.88 -3.31
N GLY A 38 -11.85 -0.15 -3.77
CA GLY A 38 -11.17 -0.15 -5.07
C GLY A 38 -9.84 0.61 -5.12
N VAL A 39 -9.45 1.30 -4.04
CA VAL A 39 -8.23 2.10 -3.97
C VAL A 39 -7.14 1.33 -3.23
N ARG A 40 -5.93 1.27 -3.79
CA ARG A 40 -4.74 0.64 -3.18
C ARG A 40 -3.75 1.70 -2.70
N LEU A 41 -3.08 1.40 -1.59
CA LEU A 41 -2.03 2.28 -1.08
C LEU A 41 -0.78 2.18 -1.96
N ASP A 42 -0.29 3.33 -2.40
CA ASP A 42 0.95 3.41 -3.19
C ASP A 42 2.16 3.13 -2.30
N CYS A 43 2.96 2.16 -2.71
CA CYS A 43 4.12 1.68 -1.99
C CYS A 43 5.23 1.34 -2.98
N SER A 44 6.45 1.75 -2.66
CA SER A 44 7.67 1.38 -3.38
C SER A 44 8.44 0.32 -2.58
N PHE A 45 8.93 -0.72 -3.25
CA PHE A 45 9.82 -1.69 -2.62
C PHE A 45 11.26 -1.17 -2.68
N ALA A 46 11.86 -0.91 -1.52
CA ALA A 46 13.21 -0.38 -1.42
C ALA A 46 13.88 -0.90 -0.14
N MET A 47 15.16 -1.28 -0.24
CA MET A 47 15.95 -1.80 0.90
C MET A 47 15.28 -3.00 1.59
N GLY A 48 14.77 -3.97 0.80
CA GLY A 48 14.18 -5.21 1.32
C GLY A 48 12.83 -5.05 2.02
N CYS A 49 12.20 -3.87 1.95
CA CYS A 49 10.89 -3.63 2.55
C CYS A 49 10.03 -2.72 1.68
N TYR A 50 8.71 -2.84 1.84
CA TYR A 50 7.78 -1.87 1.25
C TYR A 50 7.81 -0.58 2.06
N ARG A 51 7.89 0.54 1.35
CA ARG A 51 7.84 1.88 1.91
C ARG A 51 6.78 2.71 1.22
N THR A 52 6.19 3.63 1.96
CA THR A 52 5.24 4.62 1.42
C THR A 52 5.72 6.02 1.79
N SER A 53 4.97 7.04 1.41
CA SER A 53 5.24 8.42 1.80
C SER A 53 3.99 9.04 2.40
N ARG A 54 4.17 10.11 3.17
CA ARG A 54 3.03 10.89 3.69
C ARG A 54 2.12 11.39 2.56
N ALA A 55 2.71 11.84 1.45
CA ALA A 55 1.96 12.29 0.27
C ALA A 55 1.12 11.16 -0.34
N ALA A 56 1.66 9.94 -0.40
CA ALA A 56 0.92 8.77 -0.87
C ALA A 56 -0.25 8.39 0.07
N LEU A 57 -0.08 8.54 1.39
CA LEU A 57 -1.16 8.31 2.36
C LEU A 57 -2.28 9.33 2.21
N VAL A 58 -1.95 10.63 2.07
CA VAL A 58 -2.96 11.68 1.83
C VAL A 58 -3.72 11.41 0.54
N ALA A 59 -3.00 11.16 -0.57
CA ALA A 59 -3.62 10.84 -1.85
C ALA A 59 -4.49 9.57 -1.80
N PHE A 60 -4.08 8.58 -1.00
CA PHE A 60 -4.86 7.37 -0.78
C PHE A 60 -6.19 7.66 -0.09
N PHE A 61 -6.21 8.48 0.96
CA PHE A 61 -7.45 8.86 1.64
C PHE A 61 -8.35 9.73 0.76
N ASP A 62 -7.78 10.67 0.00
CA ASP A 62 -8.55 11.48 -0.95
C ASP A 62 -9.25 10.59 -1.99
N ARG A 63 -8.53 9.62 -2.55
CA ARG A 63 -9.10 8.66 -3.50
C ARG A 63 -10.19 7.79 -2.87
N ILE A 64 -10.03 7.37 -1.62
CA ILE A 64 -11.08 6.63 -0.89
C ILE A 64 -12.32 7.49 -0.72
N ALA A 65 -12.15 8.77 -0.35
CA ALA A 65 -13.26 9.69 -0.19
C ALA A 65 -14.03 9.87 -1.50
N VAL A 66 -13.33 10.05 -2.63
CA VAL A 66 -13.93 10.12 -3.98
C VAL A 66 -14.67 8.82 -4.33
N ALA A 67 -14.02 7.66 -4.13
CA ALA A 67 -14.61 6.36 -4.42
C ALA A 67 -15.90 6.13 -3.61
N LYS A 68 -15.90 6.49 -2.32
CA LYS A 68 -17.08 6.37 -1.46
C LYS A 68 -18.18 7.36 -1.80
N ALA A 69 -17.83 8.53 -2.35
CA ALA A 69 -18.79 9.49 -2.88
C ALA A 69 -19.40 9.07 -4.24
N GLY A 70 -19.00 7.92 -4.80
CA GLY A 70 -19.46 7.42 -6.09
C GLY A 70 -18.73 8.04 -7.29
N GLY A 71 -17.64 8.77 -7.06
CA GLY A 71 -16.75 9.24 -8.11
C GLY A 71 -15.75 8.15 -8.54
N ASP A 72 -15.22 8.27 -9.75
CA ASP A 72 -14.16 7.41 -10.25
C ASP A 72 -12.81 7.82 -9.63
N PRO A 73 -12.18 6.98 -8.78
CA PRO A 73 -10.94 7.33 -8.10
C PRO A 73 -9.70 7.18 -9.00
N ASP A 74 -9.86 6.65 -10.22
CA ASP A 74 -8.76 6.22 -11.12
C ASP A 74 -8.54 7.17 -12.30
N THR A 75 -9.30 8.27 -12.38
CA THR A 75 -9.23 9.26 -13.47
C THR A 75 -7.82 9.87 -13.71
N LYS A 76 -6.82 9.61 -12.84
CA LYS A 76 -5.39 9.70 -13.19
C LYS A 76 -4.52 8.62 -12.55
N ALA A 77 -4.60 7.37 -13.00
CA ALA A 77 -3.50 6.41 -12.93
C ALA A 77 -3.65 5.37 -14.06
N GLY A 78 -2.57 5.08 -14.79
CA GLY A 78 -2.61 4.17 -15.94
C GLY A 78 -3.10 2.75 -15.61
N PRO A 79 -3.43 1.94 -16.63
CA PRO A 79 -4.12 0.66 -16.45
C PRO A 79 -3.33 -0.28 -15.55
N VAL A 80 -3.89 -0.62 -14.39
CA VAL A 80 -3.41 -1.73 -13.56
C VAL A 80 -3.84 -3.03 -14.24
N THR A 81 -3.04 -3.50 -15.19
CA THR A 81 -3.26 -4.80 -15.83
C THR A 81 -3.09 -5.92 -14.80
N LEU A 82 -4.01 -6.90 -14.87
CA LEU A 82 -4.06 -8.14 -14.08
C LEU A 82 -2.69 -8.84 -13.89
N ALA A 83 -1.74 -8.62 -14.80
CA ALA A 83 -0.35 -9.09 -14.73
C ALA A 83 0.43 -8.65 -13.47
N ARG A 84 0.04 -7.55 -12.79
CA ARG A 84 0.74 -7.07 -11.58
C ARG A 84 0.38 -7.85 -10.31
N LEU A 85 -0.81 -8.47 -10.28
CA LEU A 85 -1.23 -9.32 -9.16
C LEU A 85 -0.54 -10.70 -9.21
N ASP A 86 -0.25 -11.18 -10.41
CA ASP A 86 0.42 -12.47 -10.64
C ASP A 86 1.87 -12.44 -10.12
N ARG A 87 2.59 -11.33 -10.38
CA ARG A 87 3.97 -11.12 -9.92
C ARG A 87 4.13 -11.12 -8.40
N ASP A 88 3.18 -10.55 -7.65
CA ASP A 88 3.24 -10.49 -6.18
C ASP A 88 3.03 -11.90 -5.57
N ARG A 89 2.26 -12.75 -6.26
CA ARG A 89 2.03 -14.15 -5.86
C ARG A 89 3.25 -15.02 -6.14
N GLU A 90 3.93 -14.77 -7.25
CA GLU A 90 5.15 -15.46 -7.64
C GLU A 90 6.31 -15.12 -6.70
N LEU A 91 6.47 -13.84 -6.32
CA LEU A 91 7.45 -13.41 -5.32
C LEU A 91 7.20 -14.06 -3.95
N SER A 92 5.95 -14.14 -3.50
CA SER A 92 5.61 -14.82 -2.24
C SER A 92 5.93 -16.31 -2.26
N ARG A 93 5.81 -16.98 -3.41
CA ARG A 93 6.23 -18.39 -3.55
C ARG A 93 7.74 -18.54 -3.42
N VAL A 94 8.50 -17.67 -4.08
CA VAL A 94 9.97 -17.70 -4.01
C VAL A 94 10.46 -17.40 -2.59
N GLU A 95 9.81 -16.50 -1.85
CA GLU A 95 10.11 -16.24 -0.44
C GLU A 95 9.89 -17.47 0.46
N ASP A 96 8.77 -18.18 0.28
CA ASP A 96 8.50 -19.46 0.98
C ASP A 96 9.54 -20.54 0.60
N GLU A 97 9.94 -20.61 -0.67
CA GLU A 97 10.96 -21.56 -1.15
C GLU A 97 12.34 -21.26 -0.57
N LEU A 98 12.74 -19.99 -0.51
CA LEU A 98 14.00 -19.56 0.09
C LEU A 98 14.04 -19.84 1.60
N PHE A 99 12.89 -19.66 2.27
CA PHE A 99 12.74 -19.97 3.69
C PHE A 99 12.85 -21.48 3.96
N SER A 100 12.37 -22.32 3.03
CA SER A 100 12.43 -23.79 3.14
C SER A 100 13.79 -24.39 2.75
N LEU A 101 14.59 -23.72 1.93
CA LEU A 101 15.93 -24.18 1.50
C LEU A 101 17.07 -23.71 2.43
N GLY A 102 16.76 -22.90 3.44
CA GLY A 102 17.70 -22.36 4.42
C GLY A 102 17.85 -23.17 5.72
N CYS A 103 17.40 -24.42 5.76
CA CYS A 103 17.59 -25.36 6.88
C CYS A 103 18.57 -26.48 6.52
#